data_AF-A0A9W6T5L2-F1
#
_entry.id   AF-A0A9W6T5L2-F1
#
_cell.length_a   1.000
_cell.length_b   1.000
_cell.length_c   1.000
_cell.angle_alpha   90.00
_cell.angle_beta   90.00
_cell.angle_gamma   90.00
#
_symmetry.space_group_name_H-M   'P 1'
#
loop_
_entity.id
_entity.type
_entity.pdbx_description
1 polymer ?
#
loop_
_entity_poly.entity_id
_entity_poly.type
_entity_poly.pdbx_seq_one_letter_code
_entity_poly.pdbx_strand_id
1 'polypeptide(L)'
;MSVTESNLSYLALGAGALGVTLFLSKDYFRNILMGGSKIPVESKASRRKSSYAKEDEPVPEPTPLYITPDQVKTYDDRPWRPFRWPYHQTMSVFKLDVNHWLDMDKYYVDYINEKKRIFHRYSDEHIGSLPGSEEACLELMETVKDHMLKRYPLLFTSEDNGLHVKNELTGEVLDFTLPLKEDPLIYVSKMAKEDFYIVLKNEEDDKHYLMGAAVPFPGGSFGKN
;
A
#
# COMPACT_ATOMS: atom_id res chain seq x y z
N MET A 1 12.94 81.02 49.65
CA MET A 1 13.11 80.84 48.19
C MET A 1 13.67 79.44 47.91
N SER A 2 12.92 78.36 48.17
CA SER A 2 13.43 76.98 47.94
C SER A 2 12.43 76.04 47.27
N VAL A 3 11.23 76.52 46.90
CA VAL A 3 10.17 75.67 46.34
C VAL A 3 10.23 75.60 44.80
N THR A 4 10.81 76.60 44.14
CA THR A 4 10.82 76.71 42.67
C THR A 4 11.88 75.83 41.99
N GLU A 5 13.00 75.53 42.63
CA GLU A 5 14.06 74.69 42.02
C GLU A 5 13.70 73.20 42.02
N SER A 6 12.94 72.74 43.02
CA SER A 6 12.53 71.32 43.11
C SER A 6 11.62 70.92 41.95
N ASN A 7 10.63 71.74 41.58
CA ASN A 7 9.67 71.42 40.51
C ASN A 7 10.32 71.40 39.10
N LEU A 8 11.35 72.21 38.87
CA LEU A 8 12.09 72.20 37.60
C LEU A 8 12.93 70.92 37.47
N SER A 9 13.51 70.44 38.59
CA SER A 9 14.26 69.18 38.61
C SER A 9 13.39 67.95 38.34
N TYR A 10 12.16 67.91 38.86
CA TYR A 10 11.20 66.83 38.58
C TYR A 10 10.66 66.84 37.15
N LEU A 11 10.45 68.03 36.56
CA LEU A 11 10.07 68.16 35.15
C LEU A 11 11.21 67.71 34.21
N ALA A 12 12.47 68.04 34.53
CA ALA A 12 13.63 67.60 33.78
C ALA A 12 13.86 66.08 33.88
N LEU A 13 13.69 65.49 35.08
CA LEU A 13 13.74 64.05 35.29
C LEU A 13 12.58 63.31 34.58
N GLY A 14 11.37 63.86 34.62
CA GLY A 14 10.20 63.31 33.93
C GLY A 14 10.35 63.33 32.40
N ALA A 15 10.87 64.42 31.85
CA ALA A 15 11.17 64.53 30.41
C ALA A 15 12.30 63.57 29.99
N GLY A 16 13.32 63.39 30.83
CA GLY A 16 14.38 62.40 30.60
C GLY A 16 13.85 60.96 30.60
N ALA A 17 13.00 60.60 31.56
CA ALA A 17 12.40 59.27 31.66
C ALA A 17 11.45 58.95 30.48
N LEU A 18 10.65 59.93 30.04
CA LEU A 18 9.80 59.79 28.85
C LEU A 18 10.63 59.67 27.57
N GLY A 19 11.74 60.42 27.47
CA GLY A 19 12.67 60.31 26.34
C GLY A 19 13.34 58.95 26.24
N VAL A 20 13.80 58.39 27.38
CA VAL A 20 14.45 57.08 27.44
C VAL A 20 13.46 55.94 27.16
N THR A 21 12.22 56.02 27.67
CA THR A 21 11.19 55.02 27.37
C THR A 21 10.75 55.05 25.90
N LEU A 22 10.62 56.23 25.30
CA LEU A 22 10.37 56.37 23.86
C LEU A 22 11.54 55.84 23.02
N PHE A 23 12.78 56.12 23.42
CA PHE A 23 13.98 55.65 22.71
C PHE A 23 14.13 54.13 22.79
N LEU A 24 13.99 53.54 23.98
CA LEU A 24 13.99 52.09 24.19
C LEU A 24 12.81 51.42 23.47
N SER A 25 11.62 52.02 23.47
CA SER A 25 10.48 51.49 22.71
C SER A 25 10.73 51.54 21.21
N LYS A 26 11.40 52.58 20.70
CA LYS A 26 11.73 52.73 19.28
C LYS A 26 12.78 51.72 18.86
N ASP A 27 13.80 51.47 19.68
CA ASP A 27 14.80 50.44 19.39
C ASP A 27 14.22 49.02 19.50
N TYR A 28 13.30 48.78 20.45
CA TYR A 28 12.59 47.51 20.56
C TYR A 28 11.64 47.28 19.37
N PHE A 29 10.87 48.30 18.98
CA PHE A 29 10.02 48.27 17.78
C PHE A 29 10.85 48.17 16.50
N ARG A 30 12.01 48.83 16.42
CA ARG A 30 12.92 48.73 15.27
C ARG A 30 13.55 47.34 15.19
N ASN A 31 13.86 46.68 16.32
CA ASN A 31 14.30 45.29 16.34
C ASN A 31 13.17 44.29 16.05
N ILE A 32 11.91 44.64 16.29
CA ILE A 32 10.74 43.82 15.87
C ILE A 32 10.44 44.03 14.37
N LEU A 33 10.47 45.27 13.87
CA LEU A 33 10.23 45.61 12.46
C LEU A 33 11.38 45.22 11.53
N MET A 34 12.64 45.31 12.00
CA MET A 34 13.83 44.88 11.26
C MET A 34 14.31 43.47 11.64
N GLY A 35 13.72 42.86 12.68
CA GLY A 35 13.95 41.46 13.11
C GLY A 35 13.22 40.43 12.24
N GLY A 36 12.66 40.85 11.11
CA GLY A 36 12.44 39.97 9.97
C GLY A 36 13.77 39.60 9.33
N SER A 37 14.66 38.94 10.08
CA SER A 37 15.71 38.16 9.45
C SER A 37 14.98 37.12 8.62
N LYS A 38 14.97 37.32 7.31
CA LYS A 38 14.79 36.22 6.38
C LYS A 38 15.94 35.27 6.68
N ILE A 39 15.75 34.36 7.62
CA ILE A 39 16.43 33.07 7.55
C ILE A 39 16.13 32.63 6.12
N PRO A 40 17.12 32.49 5.23
CA PRO A 40 16.85 31.84 3.98
C PRO A 40 16.47 30.43 4.41
N VAL A 41 15.16 30.18 4.50
CA VAL A 41 14.62 28.84 4.40
C VAL A 41 14.95 28.50 2.96
N GLU A 42 16.19 28.04 2.76
CA GLU A 42 16.56 27.24 1.63
C GLU A 42 15.68 26.01 1.79
N SER A 43 14.44 26.13 1.31
CA SER A 43 13.62 24.98 1.01
C SER A 43 14.39 24.31 -0.10
N LYS A 44 15.34 23.46 0.28
CA LYS A 44 15.62 22.26 -0.47
C LYS A 44 14.28 21.58 -0.55
N ALA A 45 13.49 22.00 -1.54
CA ALA A 45 12.52 21.16 -2.17
C ALA A 45 13.38 20.01 -2.68
N SER A 46 13.64 19.04 -1.78
CA SER A 46 14.12 17.75 -2.20
C SER A 46 13.04 17.34 -3.17
N ARG A 47 13.41 17.36 -4.44
CA ARG A 47 12.56 16.92 -5.53
C ARG A 47 12.15 15.53 -5.08
N ARG A 48 10.91 15.39 -4.58
CA ARG A 48 10.42 14.10 -4.07
C ARG A 48 10.67 13.16 -5.23
N LYS A 49 11.62 12.23 -5.05
CA LYS A 49 11.88 11.22 -6.07
C LYS A 49 10.52 10.59 -6.37
N SER A 50 10.20 10.45 -7.65
CA SER A 50 9.00 9.73 -8.07
C SER A 50 8.91 8.44 -7.23
N SER A 51 7.78 8.24 -6.56
CA SER A 51 7.53 7.04 -5.75
C SER A 51 7.23 5.81 -6.61
N TYR A 52 7.07 6.02 -7.93
CA TYR A 52 6.83 4.97 -8.89
C TYR A 52 8.14 4.28 -9.27
N ALA A 53 8.08 2.96 -9.40
CA ALA A 53 9.16 2.16 -9.96
C ALA A 53 9.49 2.68 -11.36
N LYS A 54 10.77 2.60 -11.74
CA LYS A 54 11.16 2.87 -13.13
C LYS A 54 10.67 1.71 -14.00
N GLU A 55 10.35 1.98 -15.27
CA GLU A 55 9.84 0.98 -16.21
C GLU A 55 10.73 -0.28 -16.29
N ASP A 56 12.05 -0.13 -16.12
CA ASP A 56 13.02 -1.23 -16.18
C ASP A 56 13.45 -1.79 -14.81
N GLU A 57 12.79 -1.42 -13.70
CA GLU A 57 13.14 -1.93 -12.38
C GLU A 57 12.53 -3.33 -12.18
N PRO A 58 13.33 -4.39 -11.96
CA PRO A 58 12.80 -5.73 -11.78
C PRO A 58 11.94 -5.79 -10.50
N VAL A 59 10.87 -6.57 -10.54
CA VAL A 59 10.03 -6.81 -9.36
C VAL A 59 10.91 -7.45 -8.29
N PRO A 60 10.96 -6.91 -7.06
CA PRO A 60 11.82 -7.46 -6.02
C PRO A 60 11.29 -8.85 -5.62
N GLU A 61 12.20 -9.80 -5.42
CA GLU A 61 11.81 -11.15 -5.02
C GLU A 61 11.31 -11.19 -3.56
N PRO A 62 10.29 -12.01 -3.25
CA PRO A 62 9.85 -12.19 -1.88
C PRO A 62 10.91 -12.91 -1.05
N THR A 63 11.04 -12.51 0.21
CA THR A 63 11.87 -13.21 1.19
C THR A 63 11.16 -14.49 1.65
N PRO A 64 11.79 -15.67 1.63
CA PRO A 64 11.14 -16.90 2.06
C PRO A 64 10.73 -16.87 3.54
N LEU A 65 9.52 -17.35 3.83
CA LEU A 65 8.99 -17.55 5.18
C LEU A 65 8.79 -19.06 5.41
N TYR A 66 9.64 -19.64 6.26
CA TYR A 66 9.63 -21.07 6.60
C TYR A 66 8.61 -21.38 7.71
N ILE A 67 7.33 -21.11 7.45
CA ILE A 67 6.24 -21.43 8.37
C ILE A 67 5.70 -22.84 8.08
N THR A 68 5.46 -23.65 9.12
CA THR A 68 4.88 -24.98 8.95
C THR A 68 3.36 -24.95 8.90
N PRO A 69 2.70 -25.95 8.28
CA PRO A 69 1.23 -26.05 8.24
C PRO A 69 0.53 -25.94 9.60
N ASP A 70 1.16 -26.46 10.67
CA ASP A 70 0.60 -26.36 12.02
C ASP A 70 0.73 -24.96 12.62
N GLN A 71 1.79 -24.23 12.30
CA GLN A 71 1.99 -22.85 12.76
C GLN A 71 0.99 -21.90 12.10
N VAL A 72 0.64 -22.14 10.82
CA VAL A 72 -0.33 -21.31 10.07
C VAL A 72 -1.65 -21.18 10.81
N LYS A 73 -2.14 -22.23 11.46
CA LYS A 73 -3.42 -22.24 12.22
C LYS A 73 -3.49 -21.17 13.32
N THR A 74 -2.35 -20.73 13.83
CA THR A 74 -2.24 -19.68 14.86
C THR A 74 -1.59 -18.40 14.34
N TYR A 75 -1.10 -18.43 13.11
CA TYR A 75 -0.40 -17.31 12.50
C TYR A 75 -1.41 -16.23 12.09
N ASP A 76 -1.10 -15.01 12.48
CA ASP A 76 -1.82 -13.82 12.06
C ASP A 76 -0.78 -12.93 11.38
N ASP A 77 -1.13 -12.40 10.22
CA ASP A 77 -0.24 -11.54 9.46
C ASP A 77 -0.35 -10.09 9.96
N ARG A 78 -0.26 -9.08 9.08
CA ARG A 78 -0.19 -7.68 9.47
C ARG A 78 -1.45 -7.27 10.20
N PRO A 79 -1.34 -6.63 11.38
CA PRO A 79 -2.51 -6.08 12.03
C PRO A 79 -3.15 -5.03 11.12
N TRP A 80 -4.43 -5.21 10.81
CA TRP A 80 -5.22 -4.25 10.03
C TRP A 80 -5.24 -2.88 10.72
N ARG A 81 -4.55 -1.90 10.13
CA ARG A 81 -4.39 -0.54 10.66
C ARG A 81 -4.66 0.52 9.58
N PRO A 82 -5.94 0.72 9.20
CA PRO A 82 -6.32 1.67 8.15
C PRO A 82 -6.08 3.13 8.55
N PHE A 83 -6.15 3.45 9.86
CA PHE A 83 -5.93 4.79 10.39
C PHE A 83 -4.55 4.89 11.05
N ARG A 84 -3.72 5.83 10.59
CA ARG A 84 -2.40 6.13 11.18
C ARG A 84 -2.40 7.55 11.73
N TRP A 85 -1.86 7.74 12.92
CA TRP A 85 -1.63 9.05 13.54
C TRP A 85 -0.14 9.43 13.36
N PRO A 86 0.19 10.69 12.98
CA PRO A 86 -0.70 11.82 12.69
C PRO A 86 -1.40 11.70 11.32
N TYR A 87 -2.64 12.19 11.25
CA TYR A 87 -3.48 12.14 10.05
C TYR A 87 -2.88 12.99 8.92
N HIS A 88 -2.29 12.33 7.93
CA HIS A 88 -2.17 12.90 6.59
C HIS A 88 -3.32 12.35 5.75
N GLN A 89 -4.10 13.21 5.09
CA GLN A 89 -5.06 12.83 4.06
C GLN A 89 -4.31 12.38 2.79
N THR A 90 -3.48 11.35 2.91
CA THR A 90 -3.23 10.47 1.77
C THR A 90 -4.36 9.45 1.81
N MET A 91 -4.90 9.03 0.66
CA MET A 91 -6.00 8.05 0.55
C MET A 91 -5.60 6.63 1.04
N SER A 92 -4.70 6.54 2.03
CA SER A 92 -4.05 5.33 2.53
C SER A 92 -3.40 4.47 1.45
N VAL A 93 -3.06 5.05 0.29
CA VAL A 93 -2.29 4.39 -0.76
C VAL A 93 -0.82 4.39 -0.36
N PHE A 94 -0.23 3.20 -0.26
CA PHE A 94 1.19 2.99 0.03
C PHE A 94 1.78 2.01 -0.99
N LYS A 95 3.10 2.07 -1.17
CA LYS A 95 3.83 1.07 -1.98
C LYS A 95 3.64 -0.30 -1.32
N LEU A 96 3.10 -1.25 -2.07
CA LEU A 96 2.93 -2.62 -1.62
C LEU A 96 4.32 -3.24 -1.38
N ASP A 97 4.51 -3.82 -0.21
CA ASP A 97 5.66 -4.68 0.04
C ASP A 97 5.39 -6.03 -0.62
N VAL A 98 6.30 -6.51 -1.46
CA VAL A 98 6.12 -7.77 -2.18
C VAL A 98 5.97 -8.95 -1.22
N ASN A 99 6.62 -8.91 -0.06
CA ASN A 99 6.45 -9.92 1.00
C ASN A 99 5.00 -10.05 1.50
N HIS A 100 4.20 -9.01 1.25
CA HIS A 100 2.82 -8.87 1.66
C HIS A 100 1.87 -8.71 0.48
N TRP A 101 2.24 -9.28 -0.67
CA TRP A 101 1.35 -9.33 -1.82
C TRP A 101 0.26 -10.39 -1.62
N LEU A 102 0.67 -11.62 -1.28
CA LEU A 102 -0.22 -12.74 -0.98
C LEU A 102 0.03 -13.18 0.47
N ASP A 103 -0.83 -12.73 1.37
CA ASP A 103 -0.61 -12.86 2.81
C ASP A 103 -1.20 -14.18 3.32
N MET A 104 -0.41 -14.95 4.09
CA MET A 104 -0.91 -16.14 4.77
C MET A 104 -1.44 -15.82 6.16
N ASP A 105 -2.59 -16.39 6.50
CA ASP A 105 -3.16 -16.31 7.85
C ASP A 105 -3.82 -17.62 8.24
N LYS A 106 -4.27 -17.69 9.50
CA LYS A 106 -5.04 -18.82 10.05
C LYS A 106 -6.34 -19.13 9.30
N TYR A 107 -6.90 -18.19 8.55
CA TYR A 107 -8.17 -18.35 7.84
C TYR A 107 -7.99 -18.82 6.40
N TYR A 108 -6.76 -18.93 5.90
CA TYR A 108 -6.45 -19.33 4.54
C TYR A 108 -7.25 -20.56 4.07
N VAL A 109 -7.26 -21.63 4.87
CA VAL A 109 -7.97 -22.87 4.53
C VAL A 109 -9.48 -22.65 4.46
N ASP A 110 -10.04 -21.84 5.35
CA ASP A 110 -11.46 -21.49 5.35
C ASP A 110 -11.83 -20.73 4.07
N TYR A 111 -11.00 -19.76 3.67
CA TYR A 111 -11.17 -19.02 2.42
C TYR A 111 -11.14 -19.95 1.21
N ILE A 112 -10.13 -20.82 1.09
CA ILE A 112 -10.01 -21.74 -0.05
C ILE A 112 -11.21 -22.70 -0.12
N ASN A 113 -11.67 -23.21 1.01
CA ASN A 113 -12.85 -24.08 1.06
C ASN A 113 -14.12 -23.34 0.64
N GLU A 114 -14.26 -22.09 1.07
CA GLU A 114 -15.40 -21.25 0.69
C GLU A 114 -15.36 -20.88 -0.81
N LYS A 115 -14.18 -20.60 -1.36
CA LYS A 115 -13.99 -20.43 -2.81
C LYS A 115 -14.42 -21.67 -3.58
N LYS A 116 -14.02 -22.87 -3.14
CA LYS A 116 -14.47 -24.15 -3.73
C LYS A 116 -15.99 -24.25 -3.71
N ARG A 117 -16.63 -23.93 -2.57
CA ARG A 117 -18.10 -23.91 -2.44
C ARG A 117 -18.77 -22.98 -3.44
N ILE A 118 -18.21 -21.78 -3.63
CA ILE A 118 -18.72 -20.77 -4.56
C ILE A 118 -18.55 -21.25 -6.00
N PHE A 119 -17.40 -21.78 -6.39
CA PHE A 119 -17.18 -22.27 -7.75
C PHE A 119 -18.10 -23.43 -8.10
N HIS A 120 -18.37 -24.34 -7.16
CA HIS A 120 -19.34 -25.40 -7.39
C HIS A 120 -20.78 -24.90 -7.62
N ARG A 121 -21.11 -23.67 -7.21
CA ARG A 121 -22.47 -23.12 -7.26
C ARG A 121 -22.67 -22.00 -8.29
N TYR A 122 -21.65 -21.16 -8.52
CA TYR A 122 -21.73 -19.92 -9.28
C TYR A 122 -20.45 -19.67 -10.12
N SER A 123 -19.82 -20.72 -10.64
CA SER A 123 -18.53 -20.64 -11.37
C SER A 123 -18.47 -19.49 -12.38
N ASP A 124 -19.48 -19.42 -13.25
CA ASP A 124 -19.49 -18.54 -14.42
C ASP A 124 -19.75 -17.06 -14.07
N GLU A 125 -20.24 -16.80 -12.86
CA GLU A 125 -20.51 -15.43 -12.38
C GLU A 125 -19.32 -14.81 -11.65
N HIS A 126 -18.41 -15.63 -11.11
CA HIS A 126 -17.34 -15.18 -10.21
C HIS A 126 -15.93 -15.38 -10.78
N ILE A 127 -15.77 -16.31 -11.74
CA ILE A 127 -14.54 -16.46 -12.51
C ILE A 127 -14.88 -16.37 -13.99
N GLY A 128 -14.17 -15.51 -14.69
CA GLY A 128 -14.29 -15.42 -16.13
C GLY A 128 -13.20 -14.56 -16.75
N SER A 129 -12.92 -14.85 -18.00
CA SER A 129 -11.99 -14.12 -18.85
C SER A 129 -12.66 -13.84 -20.20
N LEU A 130 -12.31 -12.72 -20.82
CA LEU A 130 -12.75 -12.32 -22.15
C LEU A 130 -11.70 -12.76 -23.19
N PRO A 131 -12.11 -13.06 -24.44
CA PRO A 131 -11.17 -13.40 -25.50
C PRO A 131 -10.09 -12.33 -25.67
N GLY A 132 -8.84 -12.74 -25.84
CA GLY A 132 -7.67 -11.85 -25.91
C GLY A 132 -6.99 -11.57 -24.57
N SER A 133 -7.43 -12.21 -23.48
CA SER A 133 -6.81 -12.11 -22.15
C SER A 133 -6.12 -13.39 -21.69
N GLU A 134 -6.00 -14.38 -22.57
CA GLU A 134 -5.45 -15.70 -22.26
C GLU A 134 -4.01 -15.62 -21.77
N GLU A 135 -3.16 -14.83 -22.44
CA GLU A 135 -1.77 -14.61 -22.06
C GLU A 135 -1.65 -13.94 -20.69
N ALA A 136 -2.48 -12.93 -20.42
CA ALA A 136 -2.50 -12.23 -19.14
C ALA A 136 -2.98 -13.13 -17.99
N CYS A 137 -3.93 -14.03 -18.26
CA CYS A 137 -4.38 -15.01 -17.27
C CYS A 137 -3.28 -16.03 -16.96
N LEU A 138 -2.54 -16.48 -17.98
CA LEU A 138 -1.39 -17.37 -17.81
C LEU A 138 -0.25 -16.69 -17.05
N GLU A 139 0.08 -15.44 -17.38
CA GLU A 139 1.09 -14.65 -16.68
C GLU A 139 0.73 -14.49 -15.19
N LEU A 140 -0.53 -14.16 -14.88
CA LEU A 140 -0.99 -14.06 -13.50
C LEU A 140 -0.82 -15.39 -12.76
N MET A 141 -1.22 -16.51 -13.38
CA MET A 141 -1.09 -17.84 -12.80
C MET A 141 0.36 -18.19 -12.49
N GLU A 142 1.28 -17.95 -13.42
CA GLU A 142 2.71 -18.19 -13.23
C GLU A 142 3.28 -17.29 -12.13
N THR A 143 2.92 -16.01 -12.13
CA THR A 143 3.40 -15.05 -11.14
C THR A 143 2.94 -15.41 -9.73
N VAL A 144 1.68 -15.82 -9.57
CA VAL A 144 1.14 -16.29 -8.28
C VAL A 144 1.84 -17.57 -7.86
N LYS A 145 1.96 -18.56 -8.75
CA LYS A 145 2.65 -19.83 -8.47
C LYS A 145 4.08 -19.59 -7.98
N ASP A 146 4.84 -18.80 -8.72
CA ASP A 146 6.24 -18.50 -8.40
C ASP A 146 6.36 -17.72 -7.09
N HIS A 147 5.45 -16.77 -6.84
CA HIS A 147 5.42 -16.05 -5.58
C HIS A 147 5.16 -16.96 -4.39
N MET A 148 4.17 -17.86 -4.49
CA MET A 148 3.80 -18.75 -3.39
C MET A 148 4.90 -19.78 -3.10
N LEU A 149 5.55 -20.32 -4.13
CA LEU A 149 6.70 -21.22 -3.97
C LEU A 149 7.91 -20.53 -3.32
N LYS A 150 8.23 -19.30 -3.73
CA LYS A 150 9.36 -18.53 -3.17
C LYS A 150 9.07 -18.03 -1.75
N ARG A 151 7.87 -17.51 -1.49
CA ARG A 151 7.47 -16.92 -0.21
C ARG A 151 7.14 -17.97 0.85
N TYR A 152 6.48 -19.07 0.49
CA TYR A 152 6.02 -20.10 1.44
C TYR A 152 6.48 -21.52 1.06
N PRO A 153 7.80 -21.80 1.04
CA PRO A 153 8.35 -23.05 0.52
C PRO A 153 7.98 -24.31 1.32
N LEU A 154 7.53 -24.16 2.58
CA LEU A 154 7.05 -25.28 3.41
C LEU A 154 5.54 -25.53 3.29
N LEU A 155 4.80 -24.60 2.69
CA LEU A 155 3.35 -24.71 2.48
C LEU A 155 3.03 -25.13 1.05
N PHE A 156 3.83 -24.69 0.09
CA PHE A 156 3.75 -25.11 -1.31
C PHE A 156 5.03 -25.81 -1.69
N THR A 157 4.93 -27.11 -1.93
CA THR A 157 6.05 -27.96 -2.28
C THR A 157 5.93 -28.40 -3.74
N SER A 158 7.06 -28.55 -4.41
CA SER A 158 7.12 -29.10 -5.76
C SER A 158 8.44 -29.85 -5.92
N GLU A 159 8.36 -31.05 -6.50
CA GLU A 159 9.52 -31.93 -6.73
C GLU A 159 10.08 -31.79 -8.15
N ASP A 160 9.32 -31.17 -9.05
CA ASP A 160 9.53 -31.13 -10.49
C ASP A 160 9.55 -29.70 -11.03
N ASN A 161 10.16 -28.80 -10.26
CA ASN A 161 10.40 -27.41 -10.63
C ASN A 161 9.11 -26.62 -10.94
N GLY A 162 8.04 -26.87 -10.17
CA GLY A 162 6.78 -26.14 -10.23
C GLY A 162 5.76 -26.68 -11.21
N LEU A 163 5.98 -27.85 -11.81
CA LEU A 163 5.01 -28.48 -12.71
C LEU A 163 3.86 -29.12 -11.93
N HIS A 164 4.16 -29.83 -10.84
CA HIS A 164 3.19 -30.26 -9.85
C HIS A 164 3.46 -29.54 -8.54
N VAL A 165 2.50 -28.72 -8.09
CA VAL A 165 2.59 -28.00 -6.83
C VAL A 165 1.58 -28.58 -5.85
N LYS A 166 2.08 -29.07 -4.72
CA LYS A 166 1.26 -29.56 -3.63
C LYS A 166 1.04 -28.44 -2.61
N ASN A 167 -0.22 -28.17 -2.32
CA ASN A 167 -0.62 -27.32 -1.22
C ASN A 167 -0.71 -28.17 0.05
N GLU A 168 0.27 -28.05 0.94
CA GLU A 168 0.38 -28.84 2.17
C GLU A 168 -0.74 -28.51 3.19
N LEU A 169 -1.42 -27.36 3.05
CA LEU A 169 -2.53 -26.98 3.92
C LEU A 169 -3.84 -27.66 3.54
N THR A 170 -4.11 -27.81 2.24
CA THR A 170 -5.35 -28.40 1.73
C THR A 170 -5.19 -29.85 1.28
N GLY A 171 -3.95 -30.30 1.07
CA GLY A 171 -3.61 -31.60 0.51
C GLY A 171 -3.82 -31.72 -1.01
N GLU A 172 -4.25 -30.64 -1.67
CA GLU A 172 -4.50 -30.62 -3.11
C GLU A 172 -3.19 -30.51 -3.89
N VAL A 173 -3.08 -31.30 -4.98
CA VAL A 173 -1.96 -31.22 -5.92
C VAL A 173 -2.45 -30.58 -7.20
N LEU A 174 -1.83 -29.45 -7.56
CA LEU A 174 -2.12 -28.68 -8.76
C LEU A 174 -1.14 -29.08 -9.86
N ASP A 175 -1.68 -29.51 -11.00
CA ASP A 175 -0.93 -29.92 -12.19
C ASP A 175 -0.94 -28.78 -13.23
N PHE A 176 0.23 -28.18 -13.45
CA PHE A 176 0.47 -27.07 -14.37
C PHE A 176 1.00 -27.55 -15.73
N THR A 177 0.87 -28.84 -16.06
CA THR A 177 1.25 -29.35 -17.38
C THR A 177 0.38 -28.74 -18.47
N LEU A 178 1.02 -28.21 -19.52
CA LEU A 178 0.31 -27.69 -20.69
C LEU A 178 -0.06 -28.83 -21.65
N PRO A 179 -1.30 -28.84 -22.22
CA PRO A 179 -2.39 -27.89 -21.98
C PRO A 179 -3.06 -28.07 -20.61
N LEU A 180 -3.41 -26.95 -19.97
CA LEU A 180 -4.06 -26.96 -18.65
C LEU A 180 -5.42 -27.65 -18.70
N LYS A 181 -5.78 -28.30 -17.59
CA LYS A 181 -7.08 -28.99 -17.43
C LYS A 181 -8.24 -28.03 -17.18
N GLU A 182 -7.95 -26.92 -16.50
CA GLU A 182 -8.90 -25.89 -16.09
C GLU A 182 -8.38 -24.50 -16.52
N ASP A 183 -9.24 -23.48 -16.43
CA ASP A 183 -8.85 -22.09 -16.68
C ASP A 183 -7.74 -21.64 -15.70
N PRO A 184 -6.72 -20.87 -16.15
CA PRO A 184 -5.62 -20.40 -15.29
C PRO A 184 -6.09 -19.69 -14.01
N LEU A 185 -7.22 -18.97 -14.06
CA LEU A 185 -7.76 -18.25 -12.91
C LEU A 185 -8.30 -19.19 -11.82
N ILE A 186 -8.68 -20.41 -12.18
CA ILE A 186 -9.09 -21.43 -11.21
C ILE A 186 -7.87 -21.90 -10.40
N TYR A 187 -6.72 -22.09 -11.06
CA TYR A 187 -5.46 -22.42 -10.38
C TYR A 187 -5.05 -21.31 -9.40
N VAL A 188 -5.10 -20.05 -9.84
CA VAL A 188 -4.84 -18.88 -8.97
C VAL A 188 -5.74 -18.92 -7.74
N SER A 189 -7.04 -19.17 -7.93
CA SER A 189 -8.02 -19.20 -6.86
C SER A 189 -7.85 -20.35 -5.86
N LYS A 190 -7.22 -21.45 -6.28
CA LYS A 190 -6.86 -22.59 -5.41
C LYS A 190 -5.59 -22.33 -4.59
N MET A 191 -4.76 -21.37 -5.00
CA MET A 191 -3.50 -21.02 -4.33
C MET A 191 -3.62 -19.80 -3.42
N ALA A 192 -4.25 -18.72 -3.89
CA ALA A 192 -4.31 -17.43 -3.21
C ALA A 192 -5.72 -17.17 -2.62
N LYS A 193 -5.76 -16.57 -1.43
CA LYS A 193 -7.04 -16.20 -0.78
C LYS A 193 -7.60 -14.90 -1.35
N GLU A 194 -6.75 -14.06 -1.92
CA GLU A 194 -7.06 -12.78 -2.54
C GLU A 194 -7.89 -12.94 -3.82
N ASP A 195 -8.56 -11.87 -4.22
CA ASP A 195 -9.35 -11.80 -5.45
C ASP A 195 -8.58 -10.98 -6.50
N PHE A 196 -8.65 -11.40 -7.76
CA PHE A 196 -7.85 -10.82 -8.84
C PHE A 196 -8.73 -10.20 -9.92
N TYR A 197 -8.27 -9.06 -10.43
CA TYR A 197 -8.83 -8.38 -11.60
C TYR A 197 -7.72 -8.19 -12.62
N ILE A 198 -7.93 -8.65 -13.84
CA ILE A 198 -7.01 -8.48 -14.97
C ILE A 198 -7.55 -7.36 -15.83
N VAL A 199 -6.75 -6.30 -15.94
CA VAL A 199 -7.10 -5.11 -16.70
C VAL A 199 -6.08 -4.96 -17.82
N LEU A 200 -6.55 -4.95 -19.06
CA LEU A 200 -5.70 -4.72 -20.23
C LEU A 200 -5.99 -3.36 -20.84
N LYS A 201 -4.92 -2.74 -21.33
CA LYS A 201 -5.01 -1.49 -22.08
C LYS A 201 -5.29 -1.81 -23.54
N ASN A 202 -6.37 -1.25 -24.06
CA ASN A 202 -6.68 -1.35 -25.48
C ASN A 202 -5.84 -0.33 -26.26
N GLU A 203 -5.18 -0.79 -27.33
CA GLU A 203 -4.27 0.02 -28.13
C GLU A 203 -5.01 1.08 -28.98
N GLU A 204 -6.27 0.82 -29.34
CA GLU A 204 -7.03 1.70 -30.23
C GLU A 204 -7.55 2.97 -29.53
N ASP A 205 -7.97 2.86 -28.27
CA ASP A 205 -8.63 3.94 -27.53
C ASP A 205 -7.87 4.39 -26.27
N ASP A 206 -6.70 3.81 -26.00
CA ASP A 206 -5.82 4.09 -24.85
C ASP A 206 -6.48 3.83 -23.48
N LYS A 207 -7.63 3.14 -23.46
CA LYS A 207 -8.41 2.87 -22.25
C LYS A 207 -8.10 1.50 -21.67
N HIS A 208 -8.33 1.37 -20.37
CA HIS A 208 -8.14 0.14 -19.62
C HIS A 208 -9.49 -0.56 -19.43
N TYR A 209 -9.57 -1.81 -19.83
CA TYR A 209 -10.77 -2.64 -19.74
C TYR A 209 -10.52 -3.82 -18.82
N LEU A 210 -11.54 -4.17 -18.02
CA LEU A 210 -11.53 -5.41 -17.26
C LEU A 210 -11.71 -6.57 -18.23
N MET A 211 -10.67 -7.37 -18.37
CA MET A 211 -10.64 -8.49 -19.32
C MET A 211 -10.72 -9.84 -18.64
N GLY A 212 -10.38 -9.94 -17.36
CA GLY A 212 -10.55 -11.17 -16.58
C GLY A 212 -10.74 -10.88 -15.11
N ALA A 213 -11.41 -11.78 -14.40
CA ALA A 213 -11.68 -11.63 -12.98
C ALA A 213 -11.75 -13.00 -12.31
N ALA A 214 -11.13 -13.11 -11.15
CA ALA A 214 -11.26 -14.22 -10.21
C ALA A 214 -11.69 -13.66 -8.86
N VAL A 215 -12.99 -13.46 -8.69
CA VAL A 215 -13.56 -12.69 -7.59
C VAL A 215 -14.72 -13.46 -6.94
N PRO A 216 -14.41 -14.47 -6.12
CA PRO A 216 -15.41 -15.19 -5.32
C PRO A 216 -16.03 -14.34 -4.20
N PHE A 217 -15.36 -13.29 -3.69
CA PHE A 217 -15.87 -12.45 -2.60
C PHE A 217 -16.04 -10.98 -2.99
N PRO A 218 -16.90 -10.68 -3.97
CA PRO A 218 -17.09 -9.32 -4.42
C PRO A 218 -17.79 -8.46 -3.34
N GLY A 219 -17.41 -7.18 -3.25
CA GLY A 219 -18.12 -6.18 -2.43
C GLY A 219 -19.50 -5.77 -2.98
N GLY A 220 -20.02 -6.50 -3.97
CA GLY A 220 -21.27 -6.29 -4.72
C GLY A 220 -21.57 -7.55 -5.55
N SER A 221 -22.56 -7.55 -6.46
CA SER A 221 -22.81 -8.69 -7.35
C SER A 221 -22.52 -8.30 -8.81
N PHE A 222 -21.90 -9.21 -9.56
CA PHE A 222 -21.69 -9.09 -11.01
C PHE A 222 -22.82 -9.73 -11.84
N GLY A 223 -23.90 -10.16 -11.19
CA GLY A 223 -25.03 -10.80 -11.86
C GLY A 223 -25.60 -9.91 -12.97
N LYS A 224 -25.70 -10.48 -14.18
CA LYS A 224 -26.53 -9.91 -15.24
C LYS A 224 -27.99 -10.15 -14.85
N ASN A 225 -28.70 -9.08 -14.50
CA ASN A 225 -30.17 -9.10 -14.48
C ASN A 225 -30.74 -9.34 -15.88
#